data_AF-A0A370IDD8-F1
#
_entry.id   AF-A0A370IDD8-F1
#
_cell.length_a   1.000
_cell.length_b   1.000
_cell.length_c   1.000
_cell.angle_alpha   90.00
_cell.angle_beta   90.00
_cell.angle_gamma   90.00
#
_symmetry.space_group_name_H-M   'P 1'
#
loop_
_entity.id
_entity.type
_entity.pdbx_description
1 polymer ?
#
loop_
_entity_poly.entity_id
_entity_poly.type
_entity_poly.pdbx_seq_one_letter_code
_entity_poly.pdbx_strand_id
1 'polypeptide(L)' 'MESDSKLEDLRSALSCVMEKLGAESLTEPDRIELVARAEVVQDQIDAIQDGDNRLR' A
#
# COMPACT_ATOMS: atom_id res chain seq x y z
N MET A 1 3.69 -12.90 -15.54
CA MET A 1 2.57 -13.12 -14.59
C MET A 1 3.00 -12.97 -13.13
N GLU A 2 4.20 -12.42 -12.85
CA GLU A 2 4.73 -12.25 -11.48
C GLU A 2 4.50 -10.83 -10.93
N SER A 3 4.51 -9.82 -11.81
CA SER A 3 4.21 -8.42 -11.45
C SER A 3 2.77 -8.23 -10.97
N ASP A 4 1.81 -8.94 -11.58
CA ASP A 4 0.40 -8.92 -11.19
C ASP A 4 0.19 -9.46 -9.78
N SER A 5 0.78 -10.63 -9.46
CA SER A 5 0.69 -11.19 -8.10
C SER A 5 1.33 -10.27 -7.06
N LYS A 6 2.51 -9.71 -7.34
CA LYS A 6 3.18 -8.79 -6.42
C LYS A 6 2.40 -7.49 -6.21
N LEU A 7 1.70 -7.02 -7.24
CA LEU A 7 0.83 -5.86 -7.18
C LEU A 7 -0.44 -6.16 -6.36
N GLU A 8 -1.03 -7.34 -6.50
CA GLU A 8 -2.14 -7.79 -5.65
C GLU A 8 -1.72 -7.92 -4.18
N ASP A 9 -0.53 -8.46 -3.89
CA ASP A 9 0.02 -8.54 -2.53
C ASP A 9 0.16 -7.15 -1.89
N LEU A 10 0.71 -6.18 -2.63
CA LEU A 10 0.86 -4.80 -2.14
C LEU A 10 -0.49 -4.12 -1.94
N ARG A 11 -1.47 -4.34 -2.83
CA ARG A 11 -2.84 -3.84 -2.67
C ARG A 11 -3.52 -4.43 -1.44
N SER A 12 -3.34 -5.72 -1.20
CA SER A 12 -3.86 -6.40 -0.01
C SER A 12 -3.24 -5.83 1.27
N ALA A 13 -1.91 -5.62 1.27
CA ALA A 13 -1.21 -5.00 2.38
C ALA A 13 -1.68 -3.56 2.65
N LEU A 14 -1.90 -2.76 1.59
CA LEU A 14 -2.44 -1.40 1.70
C LEU A 14 -3.85 -1.39 2.27
N SER A 15 -4.72 -2.29 1.80
CA SER A 15 -6.08 -2.45 2.33
C SER A 15 -6.07 -2.78 3.82
N CYS A 16 -5.20 -3.71 4.24
CA CYS A 16 -5.05 -4.07 5.65
C CYS A 16 -4.59 -2.89 6.52
N VAL A 17 -3.68 -2.05 6.02
CA VAL A 17 -3.23 -0.83 6.71
C VAL A 17 -4.36 0.19 6.82
N MET A 18 -5.15 0.38 5.77
CA MET A 18 -6.32 1.28 5.79
C MET A 18 -7.42 0.81 6.74
N GLU A 19 -7.68 -0.50 6.79
CA GLU A 19 -8.61 -1.08 7.77
C GLU A 19 -8.16 -0.81 9.20
N LYS A 20 -6.87 -1.00 9.48
CA LYS A 20 -6.29 -0.68 10.80
C LYS A 20 -6.43 0.81 11.11
N LEU A 21 -6.15 1.69 10.14
CA LEU A 21 -6.29 3.15 10.23
C LEU A 21 -7.70 3.64 10.60
N GLY A 22 -8.73 2.85 10.26
CA GLY A 22 -10.12 3.08 10.63
C GLY A 22 -10.50 2.61 12.03
N ALA A 23 -9.62 1.90 12.74
CA ALA A 23 -9.92 1.41 14.09
C ALA A 23 -10.03 2.58 15.09
N GLU A 24 -11.12 2.59 15.85
CA GLU A 24 -11.41 3.62 16.87
C GLU A 24 -10.37 3.65 18.01
N SER A 25 -9.57 2.59 18.17
CA SER A 25 -8.59 2.45 19.25
C SER A 25 -7.17 2.95 18.88
N LEU A 26 -6.98 3.56 17.72
CA LEU A 26 -5.67 4.00 17.27
C LEU A 26 -5.18 5.25 18.01
N THR A 27 -3.94 5.20 18.47
CA THR A 27 -3.24 6.38 18.97
C THR A 27 -2.70 7.23 17.83
N GLU A 28 -2.53 8.53 18.07
CA GLU A 28 -1.96 9.47 17.08
C GLU A 28 -0.60 9.02 16.49
N PRO A 29 0.38 8.52 17.27
CA PRO A 29 1.63 8.00 16.69
C PRO A 29 1.42 6.73 15.84
N ASP A 30 0.52 5.83 16.23
CA ASP A 30 0.22 4.61 15.46
C ASP A 30 -0.46 4.96 14.12
N ARG A 31 -1.35 5.95 14.13
CA ARG A 31 -1.93 6.53 12.92
C ARG A 31 -0.85 7.08 11.98
N ILE A 32 0.12 7.83 12.49
CA ILE A 32 1.21 8.39 11.69
C ILE A 32 2.08 7.28 11.09
N GLU A 33 2.43 6.27 11.88
CA GLU A 33 3.23 5.12 11.39
C GLU A 33 2.48 4.33 10.31
N LEU A 34 1.18 4.09 10.50
CA LEU A 34 0.34 3.42 9.51
C LEU A 34 0.19 4.25 8.22
N VAL A 35 0.06 5.57 8.31
CA VAL A 35 0.03 6.46 7.14
C VAL A 35 1.37 6.41 6.39
N ALA A 36 2.50 6.52 7.10
CA ALA A 36 3.82 6.42 6.47
C ALA A 36 4.03 5.06 5.79
N ARG A 37 3.53 3.98 6.39
CA ARG A 37 3.55 2.64 5.78
C ARG A 37 2.64 2.56 4.55
N ALA A 38 1.47 3.19 4.58
CA ALA A 38 0.56 3.24 3.44
C ALA A 38 1.21 3.99 2.26
N GLU A 39 1.89 5.12 2.52
CA GLU A 39 2.61 5.88 1.49
C GLU A 39 3.70 5.05 0.82
N VAL A 40 4.52 4.34 1.60
CA VAL A 40 5.58 3.47 1.07
C VAL A 40 5.03 2.30 0.24
N VAL A 41 3.90 1.73 0.64
CA VAL A 41 3.24 0.66 -0.14
C VAL A 41 2.62 1.23 -1.42
N GLN A 42 2.04 2.43 -1.36
CA GLN A 42 1.48 3.12 -2.51
C GLN A 42 2.55 3.49 -3.53
N ASP A 43 3.72 3.97 -3.10
CA ASP A 43 4.88 4.26 -3.95
C ASP A 43 5.38 3.00 -4.67
N GLN A 44 5.40 1.84 -3.99
CA GLN A 44 5.76 0.57 -4.62
C GLN A 44 4.73 0.10 -5.65
N ILE A 45 3.44 0.30 -5.38
CA ILE A 45 2.37 0.00 -6.36
C ILE A 45 2.54 0.90 -7.58
N ASP A 46 2.75 2.21 -7.37
CA ASP A 46 2.96 3.18 -8.42
C ASP A 46 4.19 2.85 -9.27
N ALA A 47 5.31 2.49 -8.66
CA ALA A 47 6.52 2.06 -9.38
C ALA A 47 6.30 0.82 -10.25
N ILE A 48 5.49 -0.15 -9.80
CA ILE A 48 5.15 -1.35 -10.59
C ILE A 48 4.19 -0.99 -11.72
N GLN A 49 3.19 -0.14 -11.45
CA GLN A 49 2.21 0.29 -12.43
C GLN A 49 2.80 1.21 -13.49
N ASP A 50 3.68 2.15 -13.11
CA ASP A 50 4.40 3.04 -14.01
C ASP A 50 5.38 2.24 -14.88
N GLY A 51 6.08 1.27 -14.28
CA GLY A 51 6.94 0.33 -15.00
C GLY A 51 6.19 -0.54 -16.02
N ASP A 52 4.96 -0.98 -15.70
CA ASP A 52 4.08 -1.70 -16.63
C ASP A 52 3.52 -0.77 -17.73
N ASN A 53 3.13 0.46 -17.36
CA ASN A 53 2.55 1.44 -18.27
C ASN A 53 3.57 1.97 -19.29
N ARG A 54 4.87 2.00 -18.97
CA ARG A 54 5.94 2.40 -19.91
C ARG A 54 6.28 1.36 -20.98
N LEU A 55 5.77 0.13 -20.87
CA LEU A 55 6.03 -0.97 -21.80
C LEU A 55 4.80 -1.36 -22.64
N ARG A 56 3.66 -0.69 -22.44
CA ARG A 56 2.41 -0.92 -23.17
C ARG A 56 2.25 -0.05 -24.42
#